data_AF-A0AAV4QHZ3-F1
#
_entry.id   AF-A0AAV4QHZ3-F1
#
_cell.length_a   1.000
_cell.length_b   1.000
_cell.length_c   1.000
_cell.angle_alpha   90.00
_cell.angle_beta   90.00
_cell.angle_gamma   90.00
#
_symmetry.space_group_name_H-M   'P 1'
#
loop_
_entity.id
_entity.type
_entity.pdbx_description
1 polymer ?
#
loop_
_entity_poly.entity_id
_entity_poly.type
_entity_poly.pdbx_seq_one_letter_code
_entity_poly.pdbx_strand_id
1 'polypeptide(L)'
;MEDNLKSAFDIFSQNEGAKDGKINFDGVKKWLKQSGITGKDTGITDSDVDTALSKSSKDKKTVDLSELKECMKNISQDKKIDVKEILTKLSAGGAMKSVKQGVEDVKAKFGKEESK
;
A
#
# COMPACT_ATOMS: atom_id res chain seq x y z
N MET A 1 -8.11 -2.04 -11.30
CA MET A 1 -6.74 -2.02 -10.73
C MET A 1 -6.62 -0.91 -9.69
N GLU A 2 -7.18 0.28 -9.92
CA GLU A 2 -7.24 1.36 -8.92
C GLU A 2 -8.08 1.02 -7.68
N ASP A 3 -9.16 0.23 -7.83
CA ASP A 3 -9.97 -0.22 -6.69
C ASP A 3 -9.18 -1.11 -5.73
N ASN A 4 -8.27 -1.93 -6.25
CA ASN A 4 -7.46 -2.83 -5.42
C ASN A 4 -6.46 -2.03 -4.56
N LEU A 5 -5.85 -0.99 -5.14
CA LEU A 5 -4.99 -0.07 -4.40
C LEU A 5 -5.78 0.69 -3.33
N LYS A 6 -6.97 1.19 -3.66
CA LYS A 6 -7.82 1.90 -2.70
C LYS A 6 -8.22 0.99 -1.54
N SER A 7 -8.61 -0.25 -1.82
CA SER A 7 -8.92 -1.23 -0.79
C SER A 7 -7.70 -1.59 0.05
N ALA A 8 -6.54 -1.82 -0.58
CA ALA A 8 -5.29 -2.11 0.13
C ALA A 8 -4.88 -0.95 1.05
N PHE A 9 -5.05 0.28 0.58
CA PHE A 9 -4.84 1.50 1.35
C PHE A 9 -5.78 1.59 2.54
N ASP A 10 -7.08 1.40 2.32
CA ASP A 10 -8.10 1.49 3.36
C ASP A 10 -7.83 0.46 4.46
N ILE A 11 -7.57 -0.80 4.07
CA ILE A 11 -7.27 -1.87 5.03
C ILE A 11 -5.98 -1.57 5.79
N PHE A 12 -4.91 -1.16 5.09
CA PHE A 12 -3.64 -0.84 5.75
C PHE A 12 -3.78 0.35 6.70
N SER A 13 -4.52 1.38 6.28
CA SER A 13 -4.85 2.57 7.06
C SER A 13 -5.59 2.19 8.34
N GLN A 14 -6.65 1.38 8.24
CA GLN A 14 -7.36 0.84 9.40
C GLN A 14 -6.44 0.05 10.34
N ASN A 15 -5.51 -0.75 9.79
CA ASN A 15 -4.61 -1.59 10.57
C ASN A 15 -3.55 -0.78 11.32
N GLU A 16 -3.07 0.33 10.75
CA GLU A 16 -2.18 1.28 11.43
C GLU A 16 -2.94 2.22 12.38
N GLY A 17 -4.24 2.01 12.58
CA GLY A 17 -5.07 2.81 13.48
C GLY A 17 -5.36 4.22 12.96
N ALA A 18 -5.31 4.41 11.65
CA ALA A 18 -5.67 5.67 11.02
C ALA A 18 -7.12 6.04 11.36
N LYS A 19 -7.30 7.28 11.81
CA LYS A 19 -8.60 7.92 11.89
C LYS A 19 -8.71 8.81 10.66
N ASP A 20 -9.83 8.71 9.94
CA ASP A 20 -10.13 9.51 8.73
C ASP A 20 -9.51 9.00 7.40
N GLY A 21 -8.98 7.78 7.36
CA GLY A 21 -8.43 7.25 6.11
C GLY A 21 -7.14 7.95 5.68
N LYS A 22 -6.34 8.43 6.65
CA LYS A 22 -5.02 9.01 6.41
C LYS A 22 -3.95 8.25 7.18
N ILE A 23 -2.85 7.91 6.53
CA ILE A 23 -1.78 7.12 7.12
C ILE A 23 -0.60 8.04 7.43
N ASN A 24 0.05 7.87 8.59
CA ASN A 24 1.25 8.63 8.92
C ASN A 24 2.44 8.22 8.03
N PHE A 25 3.43 9.11 7.90
CA PHE A 25 4.64 8.85 7.11
C PHE A 25 5.34 7.54 7.50
N ASP A 26 5.40 7.23 8.80
CA ASP A 26 5.96 5.97 9.29
C ASP A 26 5.20 4.74 8.78
N GLY A 27 3.86 4.80 8.82
CA GLY A 27 3.00 3.74 8.29
C GLY A 27 3.21 3.53 6.79
N VAL A 28 3.39 4.61 6.02
CA VAL A 28 3.69 4.50 4.58
C VAL A 28 5.07 3.87 4.34
N LYS A 29 6.10 4.28 5.09
CA LYS A 29 7.44 3.67 5.00
C LYS A 29 7.39 2.17 5.31
N LYS A 30 6.66 1.79 6.36
CA LYS A 30 6.40 0.38 6.67
C LYS A 30 5.71 -0.32 5.51
N TRP A 31 4.65 0.25 4.95
CA TRP A 31 3.90 -0.38 3.86
C TRP A 31 4.78 -0.59 2.62
N LEU A 32 5.60 0.39 2.25
CA LEU A 32 6.55 0.29 1.15
C LEU A 32 7.59 -0.81 1.38
N LYS A 33 8.11 -0.92 2.61
CA LYS A 33 8.99 -2.02 3.02
C LYS A 33 8.30 -3.38 2.92
N GLN A 34 7.07 -3.48 3.41
CA GLN A 34 6.27 -4.72 3.35
C GLN A 34 5.98 -5.15 1.92
N SER A 35 5.80 -4.17 1.03
CA SER A 35 5.52 -4.39 -0.38
C SER A 35 6.77 -4.69 -1.21
N GLY A 36 7.96 -4.69 -0.59
CA GLY A 36 9.24 -4.86 -1.27
C GLY A 36 9.58 -3.72 -2.24
N ILE A 37 8.93 -2.55 -2.08
CA ILE A 37 9.18 -1.38 -2.91
C ILE A 37 10.46 -0.68 -2.45
N THR A 38 10.72 -0.62 -1.15
CA THR A 38 12.01 -0.13 -0.64
C THR A 38 12.96 -1.30 -0.44
N GLY A 39 14.15 -1.18 -1.00
CA GLY A 39 15.14 -2.25 -0.96
C GLY A 39 16.21 -2.12 -2.04
N LYS A 40 17.23 -2.97 -1.96
CA LYS A 40 18.31 -3.00 -2.96
C LYS A 40 17.82 -3.35 -4.37
N ASP A 41 16.75 -4.13 -4.47
CA ASP A 41 16.19 -4.63 -5.73
C ASP A 41 15.63 -3.49 -6.60
N THR A 42 14.94 -2.54 -5.96
CA THR A 42 14.36 -1.36 -6.62
C THR A 42 15.28 -0.14 -6.57
N GLY A 43 16.27 -0.11 -5.68
CA GLY A 43 17.12 1.06 -5.44
C GLY A 43 16.40 2.23 -4.76
N ILE A 44 15.16 2.03 -4.29
CA ILE A 44 14.41 3.01 -3.51
C ILE A 44 14.82 2.90 -2.04
N THR A 45 15.33 3.99 -1.47
CA THR A 45 15.72 4.08 -0.06
C THR A 45 14.64 4.76 0.78
N ASP A 46 14.69 4.61 2.11
CA ASP A 46 13.81 5.36 3.02
C ASP A 46 13.92 6.88 2.82
N SER A 47 15.09 7.39 2.44
CA SER A 47 15.32 8.82 2.18
C SER A 47 14.60 9.30 0.92
N ASP A 48 14.55 8.46 -0.12
CA ASP A 48 13.79 8.77 -1.34
C ASP A 48 12.29 8.86 -1.04
N VAL A 49 11.79 7.93 -0.23
CA VAL A 49 10.40 7.91 0.23
C VAL A 49 10.10 9.14 1.09
N ASP A 50 10.98 9.50 2.02
CA ASP A 50 10.82 10.68 2.88
C ASP A 50 10.78 11.99 2.06
N THR A 51 11.66 12.09 1.08
CA THR A 51 11.71 13.22 0.14
C THR A 51 10.43 13.29 -0.70
N ALA A 52 9.95 12.16 -1.21
CA ALA A 52 8.73 12.10 -2.01
C ALA A 52 7.48 12.43 -1.18
N LEU A 53 7.37 11.88 0.04
CA LEU A 53 6.30 12.16 0.98
C LEU A 53 6.29 13.64 1.39
N SER A 54 7.46 14.24 1.61
CA SER A 54 7.58 15.66 1.94
C SER A 54 7.17 16.59 0.80
N LYS A 55 7.24 16.10 -0.45
CA LYS A 55 6.79 16.84 -1.65
C LYS A 55 5.30 16.67 -1.92
N SER A 56 4.74 15.49 -1.68
CA SER A 56 3.35 15.18 -1.99
C SER A 56 2.37 15.43 -0.84
N SER A 57 2.85 15.46 0.41
CA SER A 57 2.00 15.70 1.58
C SER A 57 1.87 17.19 1.91
N LYS A 58 0.64 17.67 2.02
CA LYS A 58 0.33 19.00 2.56
C LYS A 58 0.58 19.10 4.06
N ASP A 59 0.12 18.11 4.81
CA ASP A 59 0.19 18.08 6.28
C ASP A 59 1.57 17.63 6.82
N LYS A 60 2.43 17.09 5.94
CA LYS A 60 3.79 16.58 6.23
C LYS A 60 3.89 15.58 7.40
N LYS A 61 2.76 15.00 7.78
CA LYS A 61 2.63 14.07 8.91
C LYS A 61 1.85 12.84 8.49
N THR A 62 0.78 13.07 7.74
CA THR A 62 -0.12 12.06 7.20
C THR A 62 -0.26 12.22 5.70
N VAL A 63 -0.65 11.14 5.03
CA VAL A 63 -1.02 11.15 3.63
C VAL A 63 -2.33 10.44 3.40
N ASP A 64 -3.14 11.00 2.52
CA ASP A 64 -4.30 10.32 1.94
C ASP A 64 -3.92 9.52 0.68
N LEU A 65 -4.88 8.78 0.11
CA LEU A 65 -4.67 7.96 -1.08
C LEU A 65 -4.19 8.76 -2.30
N SER A 66 -4.65 9.99 -2.47
CA SER A 66 -4.24 10.87 -3.56
C SER A 66 -2.78 11.32 -3.37
N GLU A 67 -2.44 11.76 -2.17
CA GLU A 67 -1.06 12.14 -1.81
C GLU A 67 -0.09 10.95 -1.90
N LEU A 68 -0.56 9.74 -1.58
CA LEU A 68 0.21 8.51 -1.76
C LEU A 68 0.46 8.21 -3.24
N LYS A 69 -0.57 8.31 -4.11
CA LYS A 69 -0.40 8.12 -5.56
C LYS A 69 0.62 9.11 -6.12
N GLU A 70 0.57 10.36 -5.66
CA GLU A 70 1.55 11.39 -6.05
C GLU A 70 2.95 11.08 -5.52
N CYS A 71 3.08 10.60 -4.28
CA CYS A 71 4.34 10.10 -3.73
C CYS A 71 4.92 9.00 -4.62
N MET A 72 4.10 8.01 -5.01
CA MET A 72 4.56 6.91 -5.86
C MET A 72 5.00 7.39 -7.24
N LYS A 73 4.28 8.37 -7.82
CA LYS A 73 4.66 9.01 -9.07
C LYS A 73 6.00 9.76 -8.95
N ASN A 74 6.22 10.48 -7.86
CA ASN A 74 7.49 11.17 -7.61
C ASN A 74 8.67 10.19 -7.52
N ILE A 75 8.50 9.08 -6.78
CA ILE A 75 9.51 8.03 -6.68
C ILE A 75 9.76 7.37 -8.05
N SER A 76 8.68 7.12 -8.81
CA SER A 76 8.78 6.53 -10.15
C SER A 76 9.60 7.41 -11.09
N GLN A 77 9.41 8.73 -11.03
CA GLN A 77 10.16 9.70 -11.84
C GLN A 77 11.63 9.79 -11.42
N ASP A 78 11.89 9.80 -10.11
CA ASP A 78 13.25 9.91 -9.56
C ASP A 78 14.11 8.67 -9.87
N LYS A 79 13.52 7.48 -9.68
CA LYS A 79 14.20 6.19 -9.90
C LYS A 79 14.04 5.63 -11.30
N LYS A 80 13.30 6.32 -12.18
CA LYS A 80 12.92 5.83 -13.52
C LYS A 80 12.27 4.43 -13.49
N ILE A 81 11.45 4.19 -12.47
CA ILE A 81 10.66 2.97 -12.33
C ILE A 81 9.25 3.28 -12.85
N ASP A 82 8.58 2.29 -13.42
CA ASP A 82 7.20 2.46 -13.87
C ASP A 82 6.25 2.63 -12.67
N VAL A 83 5.45 3.70 -12.68
CA VAL A 83 4.50 3.98 -11.59
C VAL A 83 3.46 2.88 -11.44
N LYS A 84 3.03 2.22 -12.53
CA LYS A 84 2.08 1.10 -12.41
C LYS A 84 2.73 -0.09 -11.72
N GLU A 85 4.01 -0.34 -11.95
CA GLU A 85 4.72 -1.41 -11.25
C GLU A 85 4.75 -1.14 -9.74
N ILE A 86 5.11 0.08 -9.34
CA ILE A 86 5.11 0.49 -7.93
C ILE A 86 3.72 0.32 -7.31
N LEU A 87 2.67 0.85 -7.96
CA LEU A 87 1.29 0.76 -7.47
C LEU A 87 0.79 -0.69 -7.41
N THR A 88 1.20 -1.54 -8.35
CA THR A 88 0.86 -2.96 -8.35
C THR A 88 1.50 -3.69 -7.18
N LYS A 89 2.81 -3.48 -6.94
CA LYS A 89 3.52 -4.04 -5.77
C LYS A 89 2.91 -3.53 -4.45
N LEU A 90 2.54 -2.25 -4.39
CA LEU A 90 1.94 -1.63 -3.21
C LEU A 90 0.55 -2.22 -2.90
N SER A 91 -0.27 -2.39 -3.94
CA SER A 91 -1.59 -3.04 -3.83
C SER A 91 -1.47 -4.48 -3.36
N ALA A 92 -0.50 -5.22 -3.91
CA ALA A 92 -0.22 -6.60 -3.51
C ALA A 92 0.28 -6.70 -2.05
N GLY A 93 1.16 -5.79 -1.62
CA GLY A 93 1.71 -5.78 -0.26
C GLY A 93 0.70 -5.40 0.82
N GLY A 94 -0.31 -4.58 0.49
CA GLY A 94 -1.42 -4.26 1.41
C GLY A 94 -2.43 -5.40 1.56
N ALA A 95 -2.70 -6.14 0.49
CA ALA A 95 -3.60 -7.29 0.52
C ALA A 95 -3.03 -8.48 1.32
N MET A 96 -1.72 -8.68 1.33
CA MET A 96 -1.09 -9.89 1.85
C MET A 96 -1.24 -10.11 3.37
N LYS A 97 -1.46 -9.04 4.17
CA LYS A 97 -1.78 -9.18 5.60
C LYS A 97 -3.26 -9.51 5.85
N SER A 98 -4.17 -8.99 5.04
CA SER A 98 -5.60 -9.28 5.15
C SER A 98 -5.94 -10.71 4.77
N VAL A 99 -5.13 -11.34 3.91
CA VAL A 99 -5.30 -12.76 3.52
C VAL A 99 -5.01 -13.71 4.69
N LYS A 100 -4.22 -13.32 5.71
CA LYS A 100 -4.12 -14.13 6.94
C LYS A 100 -5.33 -14.00 7.87
N GLN A 101 -6.19 -12.99 7.69
CA GLN A 101 -7.41 -12.83 8.47
C GLN A 101 -8.69 -13.12 7.66
N GLY A 102 -8.58 -13.23 6.32
CA GLY A 102 -9.71 -13.49 5.41
C GLY A 102 -9.70 -14.85 4.71
N VAL A 103 -8.62 -15.64 4.77
CA VAL A 103 -8.61 -17.00 4.18
C VAL A 103 -9.14 -18.06 5.15
N GLU A 104 -9.39 -17.73 6.42
CA GLU A 104 -10.22 -18.60 7.27
C GLU A 104 -11.73 -18.38 7.06
N ASP A 105 -12.18 -17.19 6.62
CA ASP A 105 -13.63 -16.91 6.47
C ASP A 105 -14.20 -17.24 5.07
N VAL A 106 -13.38 -17.26 4.01
CA VAL A 106 -13.84 -17.58 2.64
C VAL A 106 -13.82 -19.10 2.33
N LYS A 107 -13.33 -19.96 3.24
CA LYS A 107 -13.51 -21.43 3.09
C LYS A 107 -14.80 -21.95 3.74
N ALA A 108 -15.52 -21.15 4.52
CA ALA A 108 -16.73 -21.58 5.23
C ALA A 108 -18.06 -21.40 4.46
N LYS A 109 -18.07 -20.77 3.27
CA LYS A 109 -19.33 -20.46 2.56
C LYS A 109 -19.48 -20.95 1.12
N PHE A 110 -18.48 -21.62 0.52
CA PHE A 110 -18.60 -22.20 -0.83
C PHE A 110 -18.25 -23.69 -0.86
N GLY A 111 -18.91 -24.45 0.00
CA GLY A 111 -18.78 -25.91 0.07
C GLY A 111 -20.09 -26.56 0.51
N LYS A 112 -21.19 -26.26 -0.18
CA LYS A 112 -22.35 -27.14 -0.20
C LYS A 112 -22.82 -27.29 -1.64
N GLU A 113 -21.95 -27.90 -2.44
CA GLU A 113 -22.38 -28.62 -3.62
C GLU A 113 -23.02 -29.93 -3.14
N GLU A 114 -24.21 -30.20 -3.66
CA GLU A 114 -25.03 -31.37 -3.42
C GLU A 114 -24.24 -32.68 -3.63
N SER A 115 -24.48 -33.67 -2.78
CA SER A 115 -24.51 -35.07 -3.23
C SER A 115 -25.14 -35.99 -2.19
N LYS A 116 -26.25 -36.60 -2.66
CA LYS A 116 -26.90 -37.84 -2.26
C LYS A 116 -28.02 -37.79 -1.23
#